data_AF-A0A8T0D1N2-F1
#
_entry.id   AF-A0A8T0D1N2-F1
#
_cell.length_a   1.000
_cell.length_b   1.000
_cell.length_c   1.000
_cell.angle_alpha   90.00
_cell.angle_beta   90.00
_cell.angle_gamma   90.00
#
_symmetry.space_group_name_H-M   'P 1'
#
loop_
_entity.id
_entity.type
_entity.pdbx_description
1 polymer ?
#
loop_
_entity_poly.entity_id
_entity_poly.type
_entity_poly.pdbx_seq_one_letter_code
_entity_poly.pdbx_strand_id
1 'polypeptide(L)'
;MFGLSGLSSLLQGHQRNYHLHFHKVHVAPRSTRIVLITLSCMVPPACLWAFFYVRHNEHLRKEKEKITGPRYYRRTPRYIRPLPWGDGKTPFYAAMCQYWGFEVPEYLRRKEE
;
A
#
# COMPACT_ATOMS: atom_id res chain seq x y z
N MET A 1 14.25 19.71 -7.15
CA MET A 1 13.33 20.85 -7.34
C MET A 1 12.68 20.71 -8.71
N PHE A 2 11.44 20.23 -8.77
CA PHE A 2 10.66 20.22 -10.02
C PHE A 2 10.23 21.66 -10.30
N GLY A 3 10.89 22.29 -11.28
CA GLY A 3 10.65 23.68 -11.63
C GLY A 3 9.20 23.92 -12.08
N LEU A 4 8.60 25.00 -11.58
CA LEU A 4 7.29 25.52 -11.98
C LEU A 4 7.15 25.73 -13.50
N SER A 5 8.27 25.76 -14.24
CA SER A 5 8.33 25.83 -15.70
C SER A 5 7.74 24.61 -16.43
N GLY A 6 7.73 23.42 -15.80
CA GLY A 6 7.14 22.20 -16.37
C GLY A 6 5.61 22.13 -16.26
N LEU A 7 5.02 22.89 -15.33
CA LEU A 7 3.56 22.96 -15.16
C LEU A 7 2.91 23.90 -16.18
N SER A 8 3.65 24.88 -16.68
CA SER A 8 3.20 25.84 -17.70
C SER A 8 2.74 25.14 -18.99
N SER A 9 3.47 24.11 -19.43
CA SER A 9 3.17 23.35 -20.64
C SER A 9 1.99 22.39 -20.47
N LEU A 10 1.76 21.86 -19.26
CA LEU A 10 0.59 21.06 -18.90
C LEU A 10 -0.69 21.92 -18.76
N LEU A 11 -0.53 23.17 -18.32
CA LEU A 11 -1.61 24.14 -18.14
C LEU A 11 -1.93 24.92 -19.40
N GLN A 12 -1.09 24.90 -20.44
CA GLN A 12 -1.41 25.50 -21.73
C GLN A 12 -2.48 24.66 -22.41
N GLY A 13 -3.74 25.11 -22.29
CA GLY A 13 -4.84 24.67 -23.14
C GLY A 13 -4.61 25.17 -24.57
N HIS A 14 -3.58 24.66 -25.24
CA HIS A 14 -3.48 24.77 -26.67
C HIS A 14 -4.33 23.65 -27.24
N GLN A 15 -5.34 24.00 -28.03
CA GLN A 15 -5.86 23.09 -29.02
C GLN A 15 -4.68 22.65 -29.89
N ARG A 16 -4.08 21.52 -29.53
CA ARG A 16 -3.13 20.85 -30.40
C ARG A 16 -4.00 20.31 -31.52
N ASN A 17 -3.99 21.01 -32.65
CA ASN A 17 -4.54 20.53 -33.90
C ASN A 17 -3.69 19.33 -34.34
N TYR A 18 -3.96 18.17 -33.75
CA TYR A 18 -3.54 16.92 -34.33
C TYR A 18 -4.33 16.81 -35.62
N HIS A 19 -3.65 16.89 -36.77
CA HIS A 19 -4.22 16.72 -38.11
C HIS A 19 -4.65 15.26 -38.37
N LEU A 20 -5.31 14.64 -37.39
CA LEU A 20 -5.85 13.30 -37.42
C LEU A 20 -7.35 13.42 -37.24
N HIS A 21 -8.09 13.14 -38.31
CA HIS A 21 -9.52 13.36 -38.48
C HIS A 21 -10.45 12.63 -37.48
N PHE A 22 -9.93 11.84 -36.54
CA PHE A 22 -10.73 10.86 -35.79
C PHE A 22 -10.73 10.95 -34.27
N HIS A 23 -10.09 11.94 -33.65
CA HIS A 23 -10.24 12.12 -32.19
C HIS A 23 -10.37 13.59 -31.80
N LYS A 24 -11.61 14.05 -31.63
CA LYS A 24 -11.90 15.23 -30.80
C LYS A 24 -11.54 14.85 -29.36
N VAL A 25 -10.31 15.12 -28.96
CA VAL A 25 -9.87 14.88 -27.57
C VAL A 25 -10.61 15.88 -26.68
N HIS A 26 -11.54 15.37 -25.87
CA HIS A 26 -12.25 16.20 -24.90
C HIS A 26 -11.32 16.48 -23.73
N VAL A 27 -10.42 17.45 -23.90
CA VAL A 27 -9.44 17.77 -22.87
C VAL A 27 -10.16 18.49 -21.73
N ALA A 28 -10.05 17.97 -20.50
CA ALA A 28 -10.72 18.53 -19.32
C ALA A 28 -10.46 20.05 -19.19
N PRO A 29 -11.43 20.85 -18.72
CA PRO A 29 -11.25 22.29 -18.61
C PRO A 29 -10.10 22.65 -17.65
N ARG A 30 -9.51 23.83 -17.85
CA ARG A 30 -8.28 24.28 -17.17
C ARG A 30 -8.43 24.26 -15.64
N SER A 31 -9.60 24.65 -15.13
CA SER A 31 -9.96 24.61 -13.71
C SER A 31 -9.90 23.20 -13.13
N THR A 32 -10.48 22.21 -13.81
CA THR A 32 -10.46 20.81 -13.37
C THR A 32 -9.03 20.25 -13.34
N ARG A 33 -8.18 20.62 -14.31
CA ARG A 33 -6.77 20.19 -14.30
C ARG A 33 -5.99 20.77 -13.12
N ILE A 34 -6.19 22.05 -12.82
CA ILE A 34 -5.54 22.69 -11.68
C ILE A 34 -5.93 21.97 -10.38
N VAL A 35 -7.22 21.66 -10.20
CA VAL A 35 -7.71 20.91 -9.02
C VAL A 35 -7.11 19.50 -8.94
N LEU A 36 -7.01 18.78 -10.06
CA LEU A 36 -6.41 17.45 -10.06
C LEU A 36 -4.91 17.49 -9.76
N ILE A 37 -4.19 18.50 -10.27
CA ILE A 37 -2.77 18.71 -9.98
C ILE A 37 -2.57 19.04 -8.51
N THR A 38 -3.37 19.95 -7.93
CA THR A 38 -3.25 20.31 -6.52
C THR A 38 -3.55 19.12 -5.61
N LEU A 39 -4.59 18.34 -5.91
CA LEU A 39 -4.86 17.08 -5.20
C LEU A 39 -3.69 16.10 -5.30
N SER A 40 -3.14 15.91 -6.51
CA SER A 40 -2.00 15.01 -6.72
C SER A 40 -0.74 15.48 -5.98
N CYS A 41 -0.52 16.78 -5.83
CA CYS A 41 0.61 17.31 -5.07
C CYS A 41 0.46 17.15 -3.54
N MET A 42 -0.77 17.01 -3.04
CA MET A 42 -1.05 16.79 -1.61
C MET A 42 -0.95 15.31 -1.19
N VAL A 43 -1.00 14.37 -2.15
CA VAL A 43 -0.86 12.94 -1.85
C VAL A 43 0.53 12.58 -1.29
N PRO A 44 1.67 12.97 -1.90
CA PRO A 44 3.00 12.64 -1.37
C PRO A 44 3.25 13.07 0.08
N PRO A 45 2.96 14.33 0.51
CA PRO A 45 3.17 14.71 1.91
C PRO A 45 2.25 13.95 2.87
N ALA A 46 1.01 13.65 2.48
CA ALA A 46 0.10 12.83 3.29
C ALA A 46 0.62 11.39 3.46
N CYS A 47 1.14 10.78 2.39
CA CYS A 47 1.77 9.46 2.43
C CYS A 47 3.03 9.45 3.29
N LEU A 48 3.88 10.49 3.20
CA LEU A 48 5.07 10.63 4.04
C LEU A 48 4.69 10.75 5.52
N TRP A 49 3.70 11.58 5.83
CA TRP A 49 3.21 11.72 7.20
C TRP A 49 2.67 10.38 7.75
N ALA A 50 1.85 9.68 6.97
CA ALA A 50 1.33 8.37 7.35
C ALA A 50 2.45 7.34 7.58
N PHE A 51 3.49 7.33 6.74
CA PHE A 51 4.65 6.46 6.90
C PHE A 51 5.38 6.72 8.23
N PHE A 52 5.66 7.98 8.56
CA PHE A 52 6.30 8.33 9.84
C PHE A 52 5.41 8.01 11.03
N TYR A 53 4.09 8.21 10.90
CA TYR A 53 3.13 7.86 11.94
C TYR A 53 3.14 6.35 12.25
N VAL A 54 3.15 5.49 11.22
CA VAL A 54 3.27 4.03 11.40
C VAL A 54 4.59 3.68 12.09
N ARG A 55 5.71 4.23 11.62
CA ARG A 55 7.03 4.00 12.24
C ARG A 55 7.10 4.44 13.70
N HIS A 56 6.50 5.57 14.03
CA HIS A 56 6.43 6.06 15.41
C HIS A 56 5.60 5.11 16.30
N ASN A 57 4.45 4.65 15.82
CA ASN A 57 3.62 3.68 16.54
C ASN A 57 4.32 2.33 16.71
N GLU A 58 5.08 1.87 15.73
CA GLU A 58 5.91 0.67 15.85
C GLU A 58 6.98 0.82 16.94
N HIS A 59 7.62 1.99 17.01
CA HIS A 59 8.60 2.29 18.06
C HIS A 59 7.95 2.24 19.44
N LEU A 60 6.84 2.96 19.64
CA LEU A 60 6.08 2.95 20.89
C LEU A 60 5.60 1.55 21.26
N ARG A 61 5.18 0.74 20.28
CA ARG A 61 4.80 -0.65 20.50
C ARG A 61 5.99 -1.46 21.02
N LYS A 62 7.16 -1.36 20.38
CA LYS A 62 8.38 -2.07 20.81
C LYS A 62 8.81 -1.64 22.21
N GLU A 63 8.71 -0.36 22.56
CA GLU A 63 9.00 0.12 23.92
C GLU A 63 8.05 -0.47 24.97
N LYS A 64 6.75 -0.54 24.66
CA LYS A 64 5.77 -1.20 25.54
C LYS A 64 6.02 -2.70 25.66
N GLU A 65 6.37 -3.36 24.56
CA GLU A 65 6.71 -4.79 24.53
C GLU A 65 7.98 -5.13 25.33
N LYS A 66 8.94 -4.21 25.47
CA LYS A 66 10.10 -4.38 26.37
C LYS A 66 9.68 -4.47 27.84
N ILE A 67 8.64 -3.74 28.25
CA ILE A 67 8.18 -3.66 29.65
C ILE A 67 7.17 -4.77 29.96
N THR A 68 6.23 -5.03 29.05
CA THR A 68 5.09 -5.94 29.27
C THR A 68 5.26 -7.31 28.61
N GLY A 69 6.35 -7.53 27.88
CA GLY A 69 6.54 -8.68 27.01
C GLY A 69 5.80 -8.53 25.68
N PRO A 70 6.13 -9.37 24.67
CA PRO A 70 5.45 -9.33 23.38
C PRO A 70 3.96 -9.61 23.56
N ARG A 71 3.10 -8.73 23.03
CA ARG A 71 1.66 -9.02 22.87
C ARG A 71 1.50 -10.08 21.78
N TYR A 72 1.83 -11.33 22.11
CA TYR A 72 1.48 -12.48 21.28
C TYR A 72 -0.04 -12.64 21.34
N TYR A 73 -0.70 -12.00 20.38
CA TYR A 73 -2.05 -12.33 19.92
C TYR A 73 -3.13 -12.26 21.00
N ARG A 74 -4.17 -11.44 20.77
CA ARG A 74 -5.51 -11.93 21.12
C ARG A 74 -5.61 -13.30 20.44
N ARG A 75 -5.54 -14.38 21.23
CA ARG A 75 -5.93 -15.71 20.79
C ARG A 75 -7.40 -15.56 20.38
N THR A 76 -7.65 -15.23 19.12
CA THR A 76 -8.86 -15.71 18.49
C THR A 76 -8.88 -17.20 18.75
N PRO A 77 -9.98 -17.78 19.26
CA PRO A 77 -10.09 -19.22 19.36
C PRO A 77 -10.07 -19.77 17.93
N ARG A 78 -8.87 -19.99 17.39
CA ARG A 78 -8.66 -20.98 16.34
C ARG A 78 -8.96 -22.33 17.00
N TYR A 79 -9.47 -23.29 16.23
CA TYR A 79 -9.80 -24.65 16.67
C TYR A 79 -11.25 -24.91 17.14
N ILE A 80 -12.27 -24.39 16.43
CA ILE A 80 -13.57 -25.10 16.39
C ILE A 80 -13.78 -25.77 15.03
N ARG A 81 -13.09 -25.33 13.97
CA ARG A 81 -13.23 -25.90 12.62
C ARG A 81 -11.87 -26.01 11.92
N PRO A 82 -11.55 -27.16 11.27
CA PRO A 82 -10.37 -27.26 10.43
C PRO A 82 -10.46 -26.30 9.24
N LEU A 83 -9.31 -25.79 8.81
CA LEU A 83 -9.21 -24.91 7.64
C LEU A 83 -9.54 -25.70 6.35
N PRO A 84 -10.13 -25.09 5.32
CA PRO A 84 -10.58 -25.79 4.11
C PRO A 84 -9.45 -26.11 3.11
N TRP A 85 -8.19 -26.07 3.53
CA TRP A 85 -7.02 -26.35 2.69
C TRP A 85 -5.97 -27.14 3.45
N GLY A 86 -5.11 -27.84 2.69
CA GLY A 86 -3.96 -28.58 3.22
C GLY A 86 -4.35 -29.61 4.28
N ASP A 87 -3.65 -29.58 5.40
CA ASP A 87 -3.84 -30.43 6.59
C ASP A 87 -4.90 -29.89 7.57
N GLY A 88 -5.60 -28.82 7.21
CA GLY A 88 -6.61 -28.17 8.04
C GLY A 88 -6.05 -27.44 9.27
N LYS A 89 -4.72 -27.43 9.46
CA LYS A 89 -4.02 -26.82 10.59
C LYS A 89 -3.09 -25.69 10.16
N THR A 90 -2.48 -25.81 8.98
CA THR A 90 -1.59 -24.77 8.42
C THR A 90 -2.37 -23.54 7.97
N PRO A 91 -1.93 -22.32 8.33
CA PRO A 91 -2.56 -21.08 7.86
C PRO A 91 -2.36 -20.91 6.35
N PHE A 92 -3.34 -20.29 5.68
CA PHE A 92 -3.41 -20.17 4.21
C PHE A 92 -2.08 -19.80 3.53
N TYR A 93 -1.44 -18.74 4.02
CA TYR A 93 -0.20 -18.24 3.43
C TYR A 93 0.93 -19.28 3.47
N ALA A 94 1.02 -20.06 4.56
CA ALA A 94 2.01 -21.12 4.70
C ALA A 94 1.76 -22.28 3.72
N ALA A 95 0.50 -22.69 3.61
CA ALA A 95 0.08 -23.74 2.67
C ALA A 95 0.35 -23.32 1.22
N MET A 96 0.15 -22.04 0.88
CA MET A 96 0.47 -21.52 -0.46
C MET A 96 1.98 -21.45 -0.73
N CYS A 97 2.79 -21.05 0.26
CA CYS A 97 4.24 -21.09 0.11
C CYS A 97 4.72 -22.51 -0.19
N GLN A 98 4.24 -23.52 0.54
CA GLN A 98 4.57 -24.92 0.30
C GLN A 98 4.12 -25.38 -1.10
N TYR A 99 2.89 -25.04 -1.50
CA TYR A 99 2.35 -25.41 -2.81
C TYR A 99 3.17 -24.83 -3.98
N TRP A 100 3.64 -23.59 -3.85
CA TRP A 100 4.46 -22.92 -4.86
C TRP A 100 5.98 -23.14 -4.71
N GLY A 101 6.42 -23.95 -3.74
CA GLY A 101 7.83 -24.23 -3.52
C GLY A 101 8.64 -23.07 -2.91
N PHE A 102 7.97 -22.07 -2.32
CA PHE A 102 8.62 -21.00 -1.57
C PHE A 102 8.99 -21.45 -0.15
N GLU A 103 10.06 -20.87 0.40
CA GLU A 103 10.41 -21.09 1.80
C GLU A 103 9.28 -20.65 2.73
N VAL A 104 8.93 -21.53 3.68
CA VAL A 104 7.96 -21.22 4.72
C VAL A 104 8.52 -20.09 5.61
N PRO A 105 7.71 -19.07 5.94
CA PRO A 105 8.15 -17.94 6.76
C PRO A 105 8.76 -18.38 8.09
N GLU A 106 9.85 -17.72 8.49
CA GLU A 106 10.67 -18.10 9.65
C GLU A 106 9.88 -18.17 10.96
N TYR A 107 8.86 -17.32 11.14
CA TYR A 107 8.01 -17.29 12.33
C TYR A 107 7.09 -18.53 12.47
N LEU A 108 6.93 -19.33 11.42
CA LEU A 108 6.20 -20.60 11.46
C LEU A 108 7.13 -21.78 11.74
N ARG A 109 8.37 -21.77 11.20
CA ARG A 109 9.40 -22.78 11.50
C ARG A 109 9.70 -22.84 13.00
N ARG A 110 9.85 -21.68 13.64
CA ARG A 110 10.19 -21.57 15.06
C ARG A 110 9.09 -22.01 16.04
N LYS A 111 7.94 -22.46 15.54
CA LYS A 111 6.83 -22.99 16.37
C LYS A 111 6.81 -24.53 16.43
N GLU A 112 7.57 -25.19 15.56
CA GLU A 112 7.64 -26.65 15.46
C GLU A 112 8.89 -27.24 16.14
N GLU A 113 9.85 -26.37 16.51
CA GLU A 113 10.96 -26.66 17.45
C GLU A 113 10.51 -26.47 18.91
#